data_AF-V9GCV6-F1
#
_entry.id   AF-V9GCV6-F1
#
_cell.length_a   1.000
_cell.length_b   1.000
_cell.length_c   1.000
_cell.angle_alpha   90.00
_cell.angle_beta   90.00
_cell.angle_gamma   90.00
#
_symmetry.space_group_name_H-M   'P 1'
#
loop_
_entity.id
_entity.type
_entity.pdbx_description
1 polymer ?
#
loop_
_entity_poly.entity_id
_entity_poly.type
_entity_poly.pdbx_seq_one_letter_code
_entity_poly.pdbx_strand_id
1 'polypeptide(L)'
;MDRLTTNQGAPVGDNQHSKTAGRRGPTLLEDYHLIEKIAHFDRERIPERVVHARGAGAHGVFVVENDMKPYTRAAFLQEIGKETPVLVRFSTVIHGTGSPETARDPRGFAVKFYTEEGNYDIVGNHLPVFFIRDALKFPDMVHSLKPSPESNIQEPGRYWDFMTLSPESTHMMTWLFSDHGTPANYRELDGFGVHAFKWVNSEGKVTYVKYKWESLQGVRSLMPRKERRSRARTSIMRRVICANTSTTGKLQSGGCWCN
;
A
#
# COMPACT_ATOMS: atom_id res chain seq x y z
N MET A 1 -7.50 5.61 34.80
CA MET A 1 -7.17 4.29 34.24
C MET A 1 -8.43 3.73 33.65
N ASP A 2 -8.43 3.41 32.37
CA ASP A 2 -9.60 2.82 31.73
C ASP A 2 -9.81 1.40 32.26
N ARG A 3 -11.04 1.08 32.63
CA ARG A 3 -11.42 -0.24 33.17
C ARG A 3 -11.49 -1.25 32.02
N LEU A 4 -10.89 -2.44 32.18
CA LEU A 4 -11.05 -3.52 31.21
C LEU A 4 -12.51 -3.99 31.18
N THR A 5 -13.09 -4.05 29.99
CA THR A 5 -14.49 -4.43 29.76
C THR A 5 -14.59 -5.46 28.64
N THR A 6 -15.73 -6.16 28.58
CA THR A 6 -16.19 -6.90 27.40
C THR A 6 -16.63 -5.91 26.32
N ASN A 7 -16.87 -6.37 25.09
CA ASN A 7 -17.35 -5.50 24.02
C ASN A 7 -18.75 -4.90 24.30
N GLN A 8 -19.52 -5.50 25.22
CA GLN A 8 -20.81 -4.98 25.69
C GLN A 8 -20.67 -4.01 26.88
N GLY A 9 -19.44 -3.65 27.27
CA GLY A 9 -19.16 -2.72 28.38
C GLY A 9 -19.26 -3.32 29.77
N ALA A 10 -19.51 -4.64 29.88
CA ALA A 10 -19.52 -5.31 31.18
C ALA A 10 -18.09 -5.37 31.74
N PRO A 11 -17.88 -5.07 33.03
CA PRO A 11 -16.54 -5.04 33.58
C PRO A 11 -15.93 -6.44 33.72
N VAL A 12 -14.65 -6.56 33.35
CA VAL A 12 -13.89 -7.81 33.47
C VAL A 12 -13.23 -7.87 34.85
N GLY A 13 -13.54 -8.92 35.62
CA GLY A 13 -12.95 -9.15 36.95
C GLY A 13 -11.56 -9.80 36.87
N ASP A 14 -11.45 -10.92 36.15
CA ASP A 14 -10.19 -11.65 35.92
C ASP A 14 -9.99 -11.88 34.41
N ASN A 15 -8.80 -11.58 33.91
CA ASN A 15 -8.39 -11.76 32.51
C ASN A 15 -7.22 -12.75 32.36
N GLN A 16 -6.84 -13.42 33.45
CA GLN A 16 -5.75 -14.38 33.51
C GLN A 16 -6.26 -15.83 33.50
N HIS A 17 -7.49 -16.07 33.96
CA HIS A 17 -8.04 -17.42 34.11
C HIS A 17 -9.45 -17.55 33.51
N SER A 18 -9.72 -18.73 32.95
CA SER A 18 -11.07 -19.14 32.55
C SER A 18 -11.89 -19.63 33.75
N LYS A 19 -13.22 -19.53 33.67
CA LYS A 19 -14.15 -20.10 34.64
C LYS A 19 -14.24 -21.62 34.44
N THR A 20 -13.93 -22.38 35.49
CA THR A 20 -13.90 -23.86 35.46
C THR A 20 -14.78 -24.48 36.54
N ALA A 21 -15.19 -25.74 36.34
CA ALA A 21 -15.87 -26.56 37.35
C ALA A 21 -14.88 -27.04 38.45
N GLY A 22 -14.42 -26.13 39.28
CA GLY A 22 -13.37 -26.37 40.28
C GLY A 22 -11.96 -26.15 39.73
N ARG A 23 -10.95 -26.10 40.62
CA ARG A 23 -9.57 -25.65 40.30
C ARG A 23 -8.86 -26.44 39.19
N ARG A 24 -9.27 -27.70 38.95
CA ARG A 24 -8.73 -28.58 37.89
C ARG A 24 -9.83 -29.19 37.03
N GLY A 25 -11.02 -28.59 37.05
CA GLY A 25 -12.15 -29.05 36.25
C GLY A 25 -12.16 -28.46 34.85
N PRO A 26 -13.08 -28.91 33.99
CA PRO A 26 -13.26 -28.36 32.65
C PRO A 26 -13.74 -26.91 32.68
N THR A 27 -13.44 -26.17 31.60
CA THR A 27 -13.97 -24.82 31.35
C THR A 27 -15.47 -24.85 31.11
N LEU A 28 -16.18 -23.83 31.61
CA LEU A 28 -17.63 -23.72 31.52
C LEU A 28 -18.09 -22.89 30.31
N LEU A 29 -19.18 -23.30 29.66
CA LEU A 29 -19.78 -22.55 28.53
C LEU A 29 -20.44 -21.23 28.95
N GLU A 30 -20.74 -21.05 30.24
CA GLU A 30 -21.21 -19.78 30.80
C GLU A 30 -20.10 -18.72 30.94
N ASP A 31 -18.83 -19.07 30.67
CA ASP A 31 -17.73 -18.10 30.61
C ASP A 31 -17.83 -17.23 29.34
N TYR A 32 -18.76 -16.29 29.37
CA TYR A 32 -19.01 -15.37 28.27
C TYR A 32 -17.79 -14.52 27.90
N HIS A 33 -17.01 -14.07 28.88
CA HIS A 33 -15.80 -13.26 28.64
C HIS A 33 -14.76 -14.03 27.83
N LEU A 34 -14.51 -15.30 28.19
CA LEU A 34 -13.64 -16.17 27.41
C LEU A 34 -14.15 -16.34 25.98
N ILE A 35 -15.43 -16.69 25.81
CA ILE A 35 -16.02 -16.97 24.50
C ILE A 35 -15.95 -15.73 23.61
N GLU A 36 -16.32 -14.55 24.12
CA GLU A 36 -16.28 -13.30 23.37
C GLU A 36 -14.85 -12.96 22.91
N LYS A 37 -13.89 -13.03 23.83
CA LYS A 37 -12.48 -12.70 23.56
C LYS A 37 -11.87 -13.61 22.50
N ILE A 38 -12.08 -14.92 22.62
CA ILE A 38 -11.57 -15.90 21.65
C ILE A 38 -12.30 -15.77 20.31
N ALA A 39 -13.62 -15.55 20.31
CA ALA A 39 -14.38 -15.37 19.08
C ALA A 39 -13.93 -14.15 18.27
N HIS A 40 -13.54 -13.05 18.93
CA HIS A 40 -12.95 -11.90 18.27
C HIS A 40 -11.56 -12.21 17.71
N PHE A 41 -10.69 -12.85 18.51
CA PHE A 41 -9.35 -13.26 18.09
C PHE A 41 -9.37 -14.15 16.83
N ASP A 42 -10.23 -15.17 16.83
CA ASP A 42 -10.39 -16.11 15.71
C ASP A 42 -10.84 -15.44 14.40
N ARG A 43 -11.33 -14.19 14.48
CA ARG A 43 -11.87 -13.42 13.35
C ARG A 43 -11.06 -12.16 13.02
N GLU A 44 -9.87 -11.99 13.62
CA GLU A 44 -9.03 -10.81 13.37
C GLU A 44 -8.51 -10.71 11.93
N ARG A 45 -8.37 -11.85 11.23
CA ARG A 45 -7.79 -11.87 9.88
C ARG A 45 -8.89 -11.67 8.84
N ILE A 46 -8.78 -10.58 8.09
CA ILE A 46 -9.53 -10.35 6.85
C ILE A 46 -8.66 -10.74 5.64
N PRO A 47 -9.26 -11.12 4.49
CA PRO A 47 -8.50 -11.39 3.28
C PRO A 47 -7.57 -10.24 2.92
N GLU A 48 -6.33 -10.57 2.58
CA GLU A 48 -5.40 -9.58 2.05
C GLU A 48 -5.80 -9.13 0.63
N ARG A 49 -5.20 -8.04 0.15
CA ARG A 49 -5.42 -7.60 -1.23
C ARG A 49 -4.86 -8.63 -2.20
N VAL A 50 -5.59 -8.91 -3.28
CA VAL A 50 -5.17 -9.87 -4.33
C VAL A 50 -3.80 -9.50 -4.91
N VAL A 51 -3.52 -8.22 -5.07
CA VAL A 51 -2.21 -7.65 -5.39
C VAL A 51 -1.94 -6.50 -4.43
N HIS A 52 -0.69 -6.12 -4.25
CA HIS A 52 -0.32 -5.03 -3.33
C HIS A 52 -0.69 -5.29 -1.86
N ALA A 53 -0.65 -6.56 -1.43
CA ALA A 53 -0.95 -6.96 -0.05
C ALA A 53 0.00 -6.30 0.96
N ARG A 54 1.31 -6.39 0.72
CA ARG A 54 2.35 -5.75 1.54
C ARG A 54 2.44 -4.26 1.24
N GLY A 55 2.06 -3.40 2.20
CA GLY A 55 2.25 -1.95 2.08
C GLY A 55 2.14 -1.14 3.38
N ALA A 56 2.65 0.09 3.34
CA ALA A 56 2.63 1.06 4.43
C ALA A 56 1.80 2.28 4.05
N GLY A 57 1.15 2.89 5.04
CA GLY A 57 0.34 4.10 4.84
C GLY A 57 0.76 5.26 5.74
N ALA A 58 0.50 6.47 5.27
CA ALA A 58 0.66 7.70 6.04
C ALA A 58 -0.41 8.73 5.64
N HIS A 59 -0.87 9.49 6.64
CA HIS A 59 -1.65 10.71 6.39
C HIS A 59 -0.73 11.87 6.02
N GLY A 60 -1.28 12.83 5.28
CA GLY A 60 -0.61 14.08 4.98
C GLY A 60 -1.60 15.13 4.46
N VAL A 61 -1.04 16.20 3.88
CA VAL A 61 -1.80 17.28 3.25
C VAL A 61 -1.20 17.53 1.87
N PHE A 62 -2.06 17.63 0.87
CA PHE A 62 -1.73 18.15 -0.45
C PHE A 62 -2.02 19.64 -0.49
N VAL A 63 -1.08 20.44 -1.00
CA VAL A 63 -1.23 21.89 -1.15
C VAL A 63 -1.08 22.25 -2.62
N VAL A 64 -2.03 23.00 -3.15
CA VAL A 64 -1.97 23.48 -4.54
C VAL A 64 -0.92 24.58 -4.66
N GLU A 65 0.10 24.39 -5.48
CA GLU A 65 1.13 25.41 -5.72
C GLU A 65 0.85 26.26 -6.97
N ASN A 66 0.09 25.73 -7.93
CA ASN A 66 -0.19 26.38 -9.20
C ASN A 66 -1.69 26.29 -9.52
N ASP A 67 -2.28 27.38 -10.03
CA ASP A 67 -3.68 27.41 -10.43
C ASP A 67 -3.93 26.48 -11.63
N MET A 68 -4.82 25.51 -11.47
CA MET A 68 -5.19 24.54 -12.51
C MET A 68 -6.56 24.83 -13.16
N LYS A 69 -7.23 25.95 -12.82
CA LYS A 69 -8.50 26.39 -13.44
C LYS A 69 -8.52 26.28 -14.97
N PRO A 70 -7.46 26.66 -15.71
CA PRO A 70 -7.49 26.57 -17.17
C PRO A 70 -7.69 25.14 -17.72
N TYR A 71 -7.35 24.13 -16.92
CA TYR A 71 -7.31 22.73 -17.35
C TYR A 71 -8.41 21.87 -16.72
N THR A 72 -8.80 22.14 -15.48
CA THR A 72 -9.74 21.32 -14.72
C THR A 72 -10.65 22.16 -13.83
N ARG A 73 -11.89 21.71 -13.64
CA ARG A 73 -12.85 22.29 -12.69
C ARG A 73 -12.86 21.61 -11.31
N ALA A 74 -11.95 20.66 -11.04
CA ALA A 74 -11.91 19.93 -9.78
C ALA A 74 -11.60 20.87 -8.60
N ALA A 75 -12.49 20.94 -7.61
CA ALA A 75 -12.46 21.96 -6.54
C ALA A 75 -11.15 22.01 -5.74
N PHE A 76 -10.47 20.87 -5.55
CA PHE A 76 -9.23 20.78 -4.78
C PHE A 76 -7.98 21.32 -5.51
N LEU A 77 -8.12 21.72 -6.78
CA LEU A 77 -7.02 22.23 -7.63
C LEU A 77 -7.21 23.69 -8.07
N GLN A 78 -8.25 24.37 -7.57
CA GLN A 78 -8.66 25.68 -8.09
C GLN A 78 -7.89 26.85 -7.48
N GLU A 79 -7.37 26.74 -6.26
CA GLU A 79 -6.80 27.90 -5.56
C GLU A 79 -5.41 27.56 -5.02
N ILE A 80 -4.43 28.40 -5.33
CA ILE A 80 -3.07 28.29 -4.78
C ILE A 80 -3.15 28.40 -3.26
N GLY A 81 -2.47 27.49 -2.56
CA GLY A 81 -2.51 27.38 -1.11
C GLY A 81 -3.68 26.55 -0.58
N LYS A 82 -4.62 26.10 -1.42
CA LYS A 82 -5.69 25.21 -0.95
C LYS A 82 -5.11 23.90 -0.45
N GLU A 83 -5.40 23.60 0.80
CA GLU A 83 -5.00 22.36 1.47
C GLU A 83 -6.08 21.29 1.30
N THR A 84 -5.66 20.06 1.04
CA THR A 84 -6.55 18.90 0.95
C THR A 84 -5.95 17.75 1.74
N PRO A 85 -6.64 17.21 2.76
CA PRO A 85 -6.16 16.04 3.49
C PRO A 85 -5.97 14.86 2.53
N VAL A 86 -4.88 14.12 2.72
CA VAL A 86 -4.58 12.93 1.91
C VAL A 86 -4.24 11.72 2.77
N LEU A 87 -4.52 10.55 2.21
CA LEU A 87 -4.00 9.28 2.66
C LEU A 87 -3.18 8.64 1.53
N VAL A 88 -1.89 8.44 1.77
CA VAL A 88 -1.01 7.71 0.87
C VAL A 88 -0.80 6.27 1.35
N ARG A 89 -0.83 5.30 0.43
CA ARG A 89 -0.40 3.92 0.67
C ARG A 89 0.64 3.48 -0.37
N PHE A 90 1.81 3.12 0.13
CA PHE A 90 2.87 2.47 -0.64
C PHE A 90 2.80 0.96 -0.51
N SER A 91 3.27 0.22 -1.50
CA SER A 91 3.22 -1.26 -1.45
C SER A 91 4.23 -1.91 -2.39
N THR A 92 4.57 -3.18 -2.19
CA THR A 92 5.04 -4.07 -3.27
C THR A 92 3.84 -4.61 -4.06
N VAL A 93 3.98 -5.50 -5.03
CA VAL A 93 2.85 -6.00 -5.86
C VAL A 93 2.58 -7.48 -5.64
N ILE A 94 3.58 -8.32 -5.90
CA ILE A 94 3.38 -9.75 -6.18
C ILE A 94 3.09 -10.55 -4.92
N HIS A 95 3.87 -10.29 -3.87
CA HIS A 95 3.93 -11.15 -2.70
C HIS A 95 2.94 -10.70 -1.60
N GLY A 96 2.54 -11.66 -0.77
CA GLY A 96 1.57 -11.47 0.33
C GLY A 96 2.10 -10.61 1.49
N THR A 97 1.27 -10.40 2.51
CA THR A 97 1.50 -9.46 3.62
C THR A 97 2.79 -9.69 4.41
N GLY A 98 3.33 -10.92 4.43
CA GLY A 98 4.59 -11.27 5.12
C GLY A 98 5.88 -11.07 4.32
N SER A 99 5.79 -10.59 3.06
CA SER A 99 6.93 -10.57 2.15
C SER A 99 7.99 -9.49 2.46
N PRO A 100 9.23 -9.66 1.97
CA PRO A 100 10.25 -8.62 2.04
C PRO A 100 9.91 -7.42 1.15
N GLU A 101 9.95 -6.21 1.73
CA GLU A 101 9.66 -4.96 0.99
C GLU A 101 10.76 -4.52 0.05
N THR A 102 11.97 -5.04 0.22
CA THR A 102 13.14 -4.68 -0.58
C THR A 102 13.30 -5.55 -1.84
N ALA A 103 12.44 -6.57 -2.00
CA ALA A 103 12.47 -7.44 -3.18
C ALA A 103 12.27 -6.64 -4.48
N ARG A 104 12.92 -7.08 -5.57
CA ARG A 104 12.67 -6.51 -6.91
C ARG A 104 11.22 -6.70 -7.29
N ASP A 105 10.49 -5.61 -7.46
CA ASP A 105 9.04 -5.59 -7.70
C ASP A 105 8.62 -4.18 -8.12
N PRO A 106 7.51 -3.95 -8.84
CA PRO A 106 6.94 -2.62 -8.85
C PRO A 106 6.54 -2.20 -7.42
N ARG A 107 6.49 -0.88 -7.18
CA ARG A 107 5.91 -0.32 -5.97
C ARG A 107 4.63 0.41 -6.31
N GLY A 108 3.55 0.08 -5.62
CA GLY A 108 2.32 0.85 -5.65
C GLY A 108 2.50 2.17 -4.91
N PHE A 109 1.93 3.24 -5.46
CA PHE A 109 1.90 4.58 -4.89
C PHE A 109 0.48 5.12 -5.07
N ALA A 110 -0.40 4.80 -4.11
CA ALA A 110 -1.79 5.22 -4.14
C ALA A 110 -2.01 6.43 -3.24
N VAL A 111 -2.63 7.48 -3.76
CA VAL A 111 -2.97 8.71 -3.03
C VAL A 111 -4.47 8.93 -3.09
N LYS A 112 -5.11 8.95 -1.91
CA LYS A 112 -6.51 9.33 -1.72
C LYS A 112 -6.58 10.76 -1.25
N PHE A 113 -7.34 11.59 -1.96
CA PHE A 113 -7.62 12.98 -1.60
C PHE A 113 -9.03 13.06 -1.04
N TYR A 114 -9.18 13.63 0.15
CA TYR A 114 -10.47 13.90 0.76
C TYR A 114 -10.95 15.29 0.33
N THR A 115 -11.53 15.38 -0.87
CA THR A 115 -11.96 16.66 -1.45
C THR A 115 -13.40 17.01 -1.04
N GLU A 116 -13.78 18.27 -1.19
CA GLU A 116 -15.15 18.76 -0.97
C GLU A 116 -16.18 18.14 -1.92
N GLU A 117 -15.73 17.64 -3.08
CA GLU A 117 -16.58 17.02 -4.11
C GLU A 117 -16.53 15.48 -4.06
N GLY A 118 -16.02 14.91 -2.97
CA GLY A 118 -15.84 13.48 -2.77
C GLY A 118 -14.39 13.02 -2.86
N ASN A 119 -14.16 11.72 -2.63
CA ASN A 119 -12.81 11.18 -2.66
C ASN A 119 -12.27 11.10 -4.09
N TYR A 120 -11.07 11.61 -4.30
CA TYR A 120 -10.34 11.45 -5.56
C TYR A 120 -9.16 10.51 -5.32
N ASP A 121 -9.12 9.37 -6.00
CA ASP A 121 -8.08 8.36 -5.80
C ASP A 121 -7.16 8.27 -7.03
N ILE A 122 -5.90 8.68 -6.86
CA ILE A 122 -4.84 8.44 -7.86
C ILE A 122 -4.10 7.17 -7.46
N VAL A 123 -4.49 6.05 -8.06
CA VAL A 123 -3.90 4.73 -7.77
C VAL A 123 -2.78 4.44 -8.77
N GLY A 124 -1.57 4.86 -8.41
CA GLY A 124 -0.39 4.79 -9.27
C GLY A 124 0.64 3.73 -8.88
N ASN A 125 1.75 3.74 -9.62
CA ASN A 125 2.96 2.99 -9.35
C ASN A 125 4.18 3.92 -9.35
N HIS A 126 5.30 3.48 -8.80
CA HIS A 126 6.57 4.21 -8.89
C HIS A 126 7.26 4.15 -10.26
N LEU A 127 6.69 3.38 -11.20
CA LEU A 127 7.17 3.27 -12.59
C LEU A 127 6.11 3.84 -13.54
N PRO A 128 6.51 4.50 -14.64
CA PRO A 128 5.60 5.28 -15.47
C PRO A 128 4.73 4.46 -16.44
N VAL A 129 4.97 3.15 -16.53
CA VAL A 129 4.31 2.23 -17.48
C VAL A 129 3.90 0.94 -16.77
N PHE A 130 3.23 0.04 -17.50
CA PHE A 130 2.78 -1.25 -17.00
C PHE A 130 3.12 -2.37 -17.98
N PHE A 131 3.05 -3.63 -17.54
CA PHE A 131 3.48 -4.80 -18.35
C PHE A 131 2.53 -5.13 -19.50
N ILE A 132 1.26 -4.76 -19.39
CA ILE A 132 0.20 -5.11 -20.35
C ILE A 132 -0.57 -3.85 -20.73
N ARG A 133 -1.24 -3.92 -21.88
CA ARG A 133 -2.02 -2.80 -22.44
C ARG A 133 -3.53 -3.03 -22.39
N ASP A 134 -3.96 -4.27 -22.11
CA ASP A 134 -5.36 -4.67 -22.01
C ASP A 134 -5.61 -5.31 -20.64
N ALA A 135 -6.70 -4.91 -19.98
CA ALA A 135 -7.07 -5.41 -18.66
C ALA A 135 -7.45 -6.89 -18.66
N LEU A 136 -7.88 -7.45 -19.80
CA LEU A 136 -8.21 -8.87 -19.93
C LEU A 136 -7.02 -9.77 -19.56
N LYS A 137 -5.78 -9.35 -19.88
CA LYS A 137 -4.55 -10.09 -19.57
C LYS A 137 -4.08 -9.93 -18.11
N PHE A 138 -4.75 -9.10 -17.30
CA PHE A 138 -4.30 -8.80 -15.94
C PHE A 138 -4.29 -10.05 -15.04
N PRO A 139 -5.33 -10.90 -15.01
CA PRO A 139 -5.29 -12.13 -14.24
C PRO A 139 -4.18 -13.08 -14.69
N ASP A 140 -3.98 -13.24 -16.01
CA ASP A 140 -2.94 -14.11 -16.57
C ASP A 140 -1.54 -13.66 -16.15
N MET A 141 -1.27 -12.36 -16.26
CA MET A 141 -0.02 -11.74 -15.83
C MET A 141 0.19 -11.90 -14.31
N VAL A 142 -0.84 -11.66 -13.49
CA VAL A 142 -0.72 -11.81 -12.03
C VAL A 142 -0.49 -13.28 -11.66
N HIS A 143 -1.16 -14.22 -12.32
CA HIS A 143 -0.97 -15.65 -12.08
C HIS A 143 0.42 -16.14 -12.48
N SER A 144 1.02 -15.60 -13.55
CA SER A 144 2.39 -15.94 -13.96
C SER A 144 3.44 -15.39 -12.99
N LEU A 145 3.14 -14.27 -12.33
CA LEU A 145 3.99 -13.65 -11.33
C LEU A 145 3.82 -14.23 -9.92
N LYS A 146 2.81 -15.04 -9.64
CA LYS A 146 2.53 -15.61 -8.31
C LYS A 146 3.00 -17.06 -8.17
N PRO A 147 2.99 -17.63 -6.94
CA PRO A 147 3.33 -19.04 -6.73
C PRO A 147 2.51 -19.98 -7.60
N SER A 148 3.11 -21.12 -7.96
CA SER A 148 2.45 -22.18 -8.73
C SER A 148 1.17 -22.66 -8.02
N PRO A 149 0.06 -22.87 -8.73
CA PRO A 149 -1.13 -23.47 -8.13
C PRO A 149 -0.91 -24.92 -7.70
N GLU A 150 0.12 -25.59 -8.22
CA GLU A 150 0.47 -26.97 -7.87
C GLU A 150 1.42 -27.04 -6.67
N SER A 151 2.55 -26.32 -6.73
CA SER A 151 3.61 -26.40 -5.72
C SER A 151 3.50 -25.32 -4.62
N ASN A 152 2.71 -24.27 -4.86
CA ASN A 152 2.68 -23.04 -4.06
C ASN A 152 4.08 -22.41 -3.88
N ILE A 153 4.98 -22.64 -4.84
CA ILE A 153 6.32 -22.07 -4.90
C ILE A 153 6.41 -21.08 -6.06
N GLN A 154 7.14 -19.99 -5.85
CA GLN A 154 7.43 -19.03 -6.91
C GLN A 154 8.45 -19.61 -7.90
N GLU A 155 8.07 -19.75 -9.16
CA GLU A 155 8.90 -20.39 -10.19
C GLU A 155 9.25 -19.42 -11.31
N PRO A 156 10.55 -19.18 -11.58
CA PRO A 156 10.97 -18.25 -12.61
C PRO A 156 10.46 -18.54 -14.03
N GLY A 157 10.29 -19.82 -14.36
CA GLY A 157 9.81 -20.24 -15.68
C GLY A 157 8.44 -19.66 -16.02
N ARG A 158 7.52 -19.61 -15.05
CA ARG A 158 6.15 -19.12 -15.25
C ARG A 158 6.11 -17.64 -15.60
N TYR A 159 6.89 -16.82 -14.90
CA TYR A 159 6.93 -15.39 -15.22
C TYR A 159 7.62 -15.15 -16.56
N TRP A 160 8.72 -15.84 -16.87
CA TRP A 160 9.42 -15.64 -18.14
C TRP A 160 8.59 -16.10 -19.33
N ASP A 161 7.86 -17.22 -19.22
CA ASP A 161 6.99 -17.73 -20.27
C ASP A 161 5.93 -16.70 -20.70
N PHE A 162 5.24 -16.08 -19.73
CA PHE A 162 4.29 -15.02 -20.05
C PHE A 162 4.96 -13.81 -20.71
N MET A 163 6.11 -13.38 -20.18
CA MET A 163 6.79 -12.16 -20.62
C MET A 163 7.42 -12.30 -22.00
N THR A 164 8.00 -13.46 -22.34
CA THR A 164 8.56 -13.72 -23.68
C THR A 164 7.48 -13.82 -24.76
N LEU A 165 6.27 -14.26 -24.39
CA LEU A 165 5.11 -14.32 -25.28
C LEU A 165 4.27 -13.02 -25.31
N SER A 166 4.61 -12.04 -24.47
CA SER A 166 3.92 -10.75 -24.37
C SER A 166 4.91 -9.60 -24.57
N PRO A 167 5.38 -9.33 -25.80
CA PRO A 167 6.45 -8.35 -26.06
C PRO A 167 6.09 -6.92 -25.64
N GLU A 168 4.80 -6.58 -25.47
CA GLU A 168 4.36 -5.30 -24.90
C GLU A 168 4.89 -5.06 -23.47
N SER A 169 5.28 -6.12 -22.75
CA SER A 169 5.85 -6.06 -21.41
C SER A 169 7.30 -5.56 -21.36
N THR A 170 8.00 -5.58 -22.51
CA THR A 170 9.44 -5.28 -22.61
C THR A 170 9.81 -3.95 -21.98
N HIS A 171 9.03 -2.89 -22.22
CA HIS A 171 9.32 -1.56 -21.68
C HIS A 171 9.25 -1.55 -20.14
N MET A 172 8.22 -2.17 -19.56
CA MET A 172 8.11 -2.28 -18.11
C MET A 172 9.20 -3.17 -17.51
N MET A 173 9.62 -4.21 -18.23
CA MET A 173 10.72 -5.07 -17.79
C MET A 173 12.05 -4.33 -17.77
N THR A 174 12.32 -3.44 -18.73
CA THR A 174 13.51 -2.57 -18.70
C THR A 174 13.54 -1.74 -17.42
N TRP A 175 12.40 -1.16 -17.01
CA TRP A 175 12.29 -0.45 -15.74
C TRP A 175 12.49 -1.37 -14.53
N LEU A 176 11.77 -2.50 -14.49
CA LEU A 176 11.81 -3.42 -13.36
C LEU A 176 13.20 -4.02 -13.13
N PHE A 177 13.97 -4.31 -14.19
CA PHE A 177 15.31 -4.90 -14.08
C PHE A 177 16.44 -3.86 -14.02
N SER A 178 16.13 -2.56 -14.18
CA SER A 178 17.04 -1.47 -13.82
C SER A 178 17.15 -1.31 -12.28
N ASP A 179 17.95 -0.34 -11.84
CA ASP A 179 18.04 0.01 -10.42
C ASP A 179 16.69 0.48 -9.84
N HIS A 180 15.78 1.03 -10.66
CA HIS A 180 14.47 1.49 -10.20
C HIS A 180 13.61 0.36 -9.63
N GLY A 181 13.77 -0.89 -10.06
CA GLY A 181 12.98 -2.01 -9.52
C GLY A 181 13.30 -2.40 -8.08
N THR A 182 14.36 -1.84 -7.49
CA THR A 182 14.78 -2.07 -6.10
C THR A 182 15.00 -0.74 -5.38
N PRO A 183 13.95 0.07 -5.14
CA PRO A 183 14.10 1.35 -4.47
C PRO A 183 14.67 1.18 -3.06
N ALA A 184 15.34 2.21 -2.54
CA ALA A 184 15.94 2.18 -1.21
C ALA A 184 14.89 2.21 -0.09
N ASN A 185 13.87 3.03 -0.26
CA ASN A 185 12.68 3.15 0.59
C ASN A 185 11.59 3.92 -0.16
N TYR A 186 10.42 4.05 0.46
CA TYR A 186 9.24 4.70 -0.14
C TYR A 186 9.34 6.24 -0.25
N ARG A 187 10.28 6.88 0.44
CA ARG A 187 10.48 8.35 0.37
C ARG A 187 11.37 8.75 -0.78
N GLU A 188 12.17 7.82 -1.30
CA GLU A 188 13.22 8.08 -2.29
C GLU A 188 12.90 7.41 -3.64
N LEU A 189 11.63 7.50 -4.01
CA LEU A 189 11.10 7.05 -5.29
C LEU A 189 10.09 8.08 -5.80
N ASP A 190 9.97 8.18 -7.12
CA ASP A 190 8.90 8.94 -7.77
C ASP A 190 7.61 8.12 -7.81
N GLY A 191 6.49 8.77 -8.13
CA GLY A 191 5.19 8.16 -8.34
C GLY A 191 4.59 8.57 -9.68
N PHE A 192 3.78 7.70 -10.28
CA PHE A 192 3.18 7.92 -11.59
C PHE A 192 1.76 7.35 -11.62
N GLY A 193 0.82 8.10 -12.19
CA GLY A 193 -0.54 7.61 -12.46
C GLY A 193 -0.63 6.58 -13.58
N VAL A 194 0.47 6.37 -14.33
CA VAL A 194 0.62 5.46 -15.50
C VAL A 194 -0.24 5.86 -16.70
N HIS A 195 -1.55 5.86 -16.52
CA HIS A 195 -2.55 6.16 -17.55
C HIS A 195 -2.56 7.65 -17.93
N ALA A 196 -3.05 7.92 -19.13
CA ALA A 196 -3.51 9.26 -19.49
C ALA A 196 -4.94 9.46 -18.97
N PHE A 197 -5.16 10.52 -18.21
CA PHE A 197 -6.47 10.91 -17.68
C PHE A 197 -7.00 12.10 -18.45
N LYS A 198 -8.31 12.34 -18.31
CA LYS A 198 -8.97 13.49 -18.91
C LYS A 198 -9.33 14.50 -17.84
N TRP A 199 -8.83 15.72 -17.99
CA TRP A 199 -9.30 16.89 -17.27
C TRP A 199 -10.27 17.69 -18.14
N VAL A 200 -11.24 18.32 -17.47
CA VAL A 200 -12.28 19.13 -18.09
C VAL A 200 -12.41 20.42 -17.29
N ASN A 201 -12.21 21.56 -17.92
CA ASN A 201 -12.33 22.86 -17.27
C ASN A 201 -13.81 23.34 -17.21
N SER A 202 -14.04 24.55 -16.68
CA SER A 202 -15.39 25.13 -16.54
C SER A 202 -16.13 25.36 -17.87
N GLU A 203 -15.39 25.57 -18.95
CA GLU A 203 -15.92 25.75 -20.31
C GLU A 203 -16.18 24.43 -21.05
N GLY A 204 -15.85 23.29 -20.42
CA GLY A 204 -15.96 21.97 -21.04
C GLY A 204 -14.78 21.59 -21.94
N LYS A 205 -13.71 22.39 -21.98
CA LYS A 205 -12.49 22.07 -22.74
C LYS A 205 -11.77 20.89 -22.10
N VAL A 206 -11.39 19.93 -22.95
CA VAL A 206 -10.70 18.70 -22.57
C VAL A 206 -9.18 18.88 -22.66
N THR A 207 -8.47 18.46 -21.60
CA THR A 207 -7.00 18.32 -21.57
C THR A 207 -6.62 16.92 -21.12
N TYR A 208 -5.75 16.22 -21.86
CA TYR A 208 -5.20 14.94 -21.41
C TYR A 208 -3.99 15.17 -20.50
N VAL A 209 -3.93 14.47 -19.38
CA VAL A 209 -2.89 14.63 -18.36
C VAL A 209 -2.32 13.29 -17.92
N LYS A 210 -1.09 13.32 -17.40
CA LYS A 210 -0.49 12.23 -16.64
C LYS A 210 -0.05 12.74 -15.28
N TYR A 211 -0.36 11.98 -14.23
CA TYR A 211 0.09 12.31 -12.88
C TYR A 211 1.53 11.86 -12.66
N LYS A 212 2.35 12.74 -12.08
CA LYS A 212 3.70 12.46 -11.60
C LYS A 212 3.86 13.04 -10.20
N TRP A 213 4.51 12.26 -9.33
CA TRP A 213 4.96 12.65 -8.01
C TRP A 213 6.48 12.62 -8.04
N GLU A 214 7.12 13.75 -7.82
CA GLU A 214 8.58 13.83 -7.72
C GLU A 214 8.99 13.80 -6.25
N SER A 215 9.92 12.93 -5.89
CA SER A 215 10.43 12.90 -4.53
C SER A 215 11.33 14.12 -4.26
N LEU A 216 10.99 14.89 -3.23
CA LEU A 216 11.85 15.96 -2.72
C LEU A 216 13.12 15.44 -2.04
N GLN A 217 13.20 14.13 -1.76
CA GLN A 217 14.38 13.47 -1.21
C GLN A 217 15.30 12.89 -2.30
N GLY A 218 14.90 13.00 -3.57
CA GLY A 218 15.56 12.40 -4.71
C GLY A 218 15.31 10.91 -4.83
N VAL A 219 15.71 10.32 -5.96
CA VAL A 219 15.53 8.89 -6.23
C VAL A 219 16.76 8.11 -5.81
N ARG A 220 16.56 7.02 -5.04
CA ARG A 220 17.66 6.13 -4.64
C ARG A 220 17.23 4.67 -4.66
N SER A 221 18.15 3.80 -5.08
CA SER A 221 17.96 2.36 -5.16
C SER A 221 18.98 1.56 -4.34
N LEU A 222 18.64 0.32 -4.04
CA LEU A 222 19.54 -0.64 -3.40
C LEU A 222 20.39 -1.36 -4.45
N MET A 223 21.70 -1.41 -4.20
CA MET A 223 22.60 -2.29 -4.96
C MET A 223 22.24 -3.76 -4.70
N PRO A 224 22.41 -4.68 -5.68
CA PRO A 224 21.97 -6.09 -5.57
C PRO A 224 22.44 -6.82 -4.30
N ARG A 225 23.70 -6.59 -3.88
CA ARG A 225 24.24 -7.20 -2.65
C ARG A 225 23.55 -6.70 -1.39
N LYS A 226 23.24 -5.39 -1.33
CA LYS A 226 22.54 -4.77 -0.20
C LYS A 226 21.07 -5.21 -0.18
N GLU A 227 20.45 -5.32 -1.35
CA GLU A 227 19.09 -5.84 -1.51
C GLU A 227 18.95 -7.27 -0.99
N ARG A 228 19.82 -8.20 -1.41
CA ARG A 228 19.76 -9.60 -0.94
C ARG A 228 19.94 -9.71 0.57
N ARG A 229 20.83 -8.89 1.16
CA ARG A 229 21.03 -8.83 2.62
C ARG A 229 19.84 -8.21 3.35
N SER A 230 19.16 -7.24 2.74
CA SER A 230 18.04 -6.54 3.36
C SER A 230 16.74 -7.36 3.32
N ARG A 231 16.60 -8.33 2.41
CA ARG A 231 15.44 -9.24 2.36
C ARG A 231 15.20 -10.01 3.67
N ALA A 232 16.26 -10.28 4.44
CA ALA A 232 16.14 -10.89 5.78
C ALA A 232 15.43 -9.98 6.80
N ARG A 233 15.31 -8.68 6.51
CA ARG A 233 14.60 -7.70 7.32
C ARG A 233 13.36 -7.21 6.55
N THR A 234 12.26 -7.92 6.73
CA THR A 234 11.02 -7.76 5.96
C THR A 234 10.28 -6.41 6.11
N SER A 235 10.74 -5.49 6.99
CA SER A 235 10.05 -4.23 7.32
C SER A 235 10.90 -2.97 7.20
N ILE A 236 12.04 -3.01 6.49
CA ILE A 236 12.96 -1.85 6.40
C ILE A 236 12.27 -0.61 5.84
N MET A 237 11.48 -0.74 4.77
CA MET A 237 10.92 0.44 4.10
C MET A 237 9.87 1.13 4.96
N ARG A 238 9.02 0.37 5.67
CA ARG A 238 8.02 0.99 6.56
C ARG A 238 8.61 1.68 7.77
N ARG A 239 9.69 1.14 8.33
CA ARG A 239 10.39 1.80 9.44
C ARG A 239 10.87 3.18 9.03
N VAL A 240 11.27 3.38 7.77
CA VAL A 240 11.68 4.70 7.28
C VAL A 240 10.51 5.69 7.16
N ILE A 241 9.31 5.23 6.86
CA ILE A 241 8.10 6.07 6.88
C ILE A 241 7.73 6.41 8.33
N CYS A 242 7.61 5.40 9.21
CA CYS A 242 7.06 5.61 10.55
C CYS A 242 8.08 6.08 11.61
N ALA A 243 9.38 5.87 11.45
CA ALA A 243 10.39 6.21 12.48
C ALA A 243 10.93 7.64 12.39
N ASN A 244 10.73 8.34 11.27
CA ASN A 244 11.27 9.69 11.07
C ASN A 244 10.24 10.83 11.14
N THR A 245 8.95 10.50 11.29
CA THR A 245 7.89 11.50 11.49
C THR A 245 7.90 12.08 12.91
N SER A 246 8.39 11.34 13.91
CA SER A 246 8.43 11.82 15.31
C SER A 246 9.70 12.56 15.72
N THR A 247 10.83 12.37 15.02
CA THR A 247 12.15 12.85 15.46
C THR A 247 12.75 13.99 14.66
N THR A 248 12.26 14.28 13.44
CA THR A 248 12.91 15.27 12.55
C THR A 248 12.03 16.47 12.14
N GLY A 249 10.80 16.58 12.67
CA GLY A 249 9.96 17.78 12.53
C GLY A 249 9.49 18.12 11.10
N LYS A 250 9.72 17.25 10.10
CA LYS A 250 9.43 17.55 8.69
C LYS A 250 8.09 17.03 8.14
N LEU A 251 7.26 16.38 8.97
CA LEU A 251 5.92 15.93 8.62
C LEU A 251 4.99 16.22 9.81
N GLN A 252 4.08 17.18 9.65
CA GLN A 252 3.12 17.52 10.71
C GLN A 252 2.09 16.39 10.90
N SER A 253 2.01 15.89 12.13
CA SER A 253 0.88 15.24 12.81
C SER A 253 0.05 14.12 12.14
N GLY A 254 0.40 13.64 10.95
CA GLY A 254 -0.27 12.50 10.31
C GLY A 254 0.25 11.15 10.83
N GLY A 255 -0.60 10.37 11.49
CA GLY A 255 -0.26 9.01 11.93
C GLY A 255 0.21 8.12 10.77
N CYS A 256 1.26 7.32 11.00
CA CYS A 256 1.76 6.30 10.07
C CYS A 256 1.27 4.92 10.51
N TRP A 257 0.91 4.05 9.56
CA TRP A 257 0.51 2.68 9.87
C TRP A 257 1.07 1.65 8.88
N CYS A 258 1.10 0.42 9.37
CA CYS A 258 1.62 -0.75 8.69
C CYS A 258 0.55 -1.84 8.74
N ASN A 259 0.16 -2.38 7.58
CA ASN A 259 -0.60 -3.65 7.50
C ASN A 259 0.36 -4.85 7.37
#